data_AF-A0A7C4ED90-F1
#
_entry.id   AF-A0A7C4ED90-F1
#
_cell.length_a   1.000
_cell.length_b   1.000
_cell.length_c   1.000
_cell.angle_alpha   90.00
_cell.angle_beta   90.00
_cell.angle_gamma   90.00
#
_symmetry.space_group_name_H-M   'P 1'
#
loop_
_entity.id
_entity.type
_entity.pdbx_description
1 polymer ?
#
loop_
_entity_poly.entity_id
_entity_poly.type
_entity_poly.pdbx_seq_one_letter_code
_entity_poly.pdbx_strand_id
1 'polypeptide(L)'
;MAQQQTTTPSRAPAWPRLGRPPFWLIAALLVAVVATGLPLVLIARTRVINTSRSPIILFHDMARQPRLEAQGYTPLFADGRAMRPPVAGTVARGELAEDDHYERGFSASQDAAGRWQVTWYEDFPPQVKVDEALVQRGRQRYEIFCATCHGIAGYGGGPVDARATELGGWVPARSLHEAEVRQRPVGHLYNTISNGIRTMAPYGPMIPVYDRWAIVAYIRALQLSQHAPVEMVPQDVRPTLR
;
A
#
# COMPACT_ATOMS: atom_id res chain seq x y z
N MET A 1 -81.66 -75.97 -19.02
CA MET A 1 -81.10 -75.06 -20.04
C MET A 1 -81.40 -73.63 -19.61
N ALA A 2 -80.40 -72.87 -19.17
CA ALA A 2 -80.43 -71.41 -19.11
C ALA A 2 -78.98 -70.91 -19.12
N GLN A 3 -78.64 -70.14 -20.15
CA GLN A 3 -77.29 -69.74 -20.54
C GLN A 3 -76.70 -68.72 -19.56
N GLN A 4 -75.45 -68.96 -19.14
CA GLN A 4 -74.63 -67.96 -18.46
C GLN A 4 -74.19 -66.88 -19.46
N GLN A 5 -74.63 -65.64 -19.20
CA GLN A 5 -74.17 -64.46 -19.92
C GLN A 5 -72.81 -64.03 -19.36
N THR A 6 -71.78 -64.10 -20.19
CA THR A 6 -70.44 -63.57 -19.91
C THR A 6 -70.45 -62.06 -20.13
N THR A 7 -70.28 -61.29 -19.05
CA THR A 7 -70.10 -59.84 -19.13
C THR A 7 -68.65 -59.53 -19.53
N THR A 8 -68.46 -58.98 -20.73
CA THR A 8 -67.16 -58.52 -21.24
C THR A 8 -66.72 -57.24 -20.52
N PRO A 9 -65.46 -57.11 -20.05
CA PRO A 9 -65.00 -55.91 -19.37
C PRO A 9 -64.88 -54.71 -20.32
N SER A 10 -65.38 -53.54 -19.91
CA SER A 10 -65.28 -52.30 -20.67
C SER A 10 -63.84 -51.81 -20.73
N ARG A 11 -63.25 -51.74 -21.93
CA ARG A 11 -61.93 -51.14 -22.16
C ARG A 11 -61.95 -49.66 -21.73
N ALA A 12 -61.00 -49.26 -20.89
CA ALA A 12 -60.75 -47.86 -20.57
C ALA A 12 -60.49 -47.03 -21.85
N PRO A 13 -60.91 -45.75 -21.91
CA PRO A 13 -60.72 -44.92 -23.08
C PRO A 13 -59.23 -44.77 -23.40
N ALA A 14 -58.86 -45.14 -24.62
CA ALA A 14 -57.50 -44.99 -25.11
C ALA A 14 -57.18 -43.49 -25.21
N TRP A 15 -56.13 -43.03 -24.52
CA TRP A 15 -55.63 -41.67 -24.66
C TRP A 15 -55.36 -41.36 -26.14
N PRO A 16 -55.76 -40.18 -26.64
CA PRO A 16 -55.52 -39.82 -28.03
C PRO A 16 -54.01 -39.83 -28.30
N ARG A 17 -53.58 -40.67 -29.23
CA ARG A 17 -52.20 -40.69 -29.71
C ARG A 17 -52.00 -39.45 -30.57
N LEU A 18 -51.31 -38.45 -30.02
CA LEU A 18 -50.88 -37.29 -30.81
C LEU A 18 -50.00 -37.79 -31.98
N GLY A 19 -50.34 -37.37 -33.19
CA GLY A 19 -49.57 -37.68 -34.39
C GLY A 19 -48.16 -37.10 -34.32
N ARG A 20 -47.21 -37.72 -35.04
CA ARG A 20 -45.86 -37.16 -35.15
C ARG A 20 -45.95 -35.78 -35.80
N PRO A 21 -45.39 -34.73 -35.19
CA PRO A 21 -45.40 -33.41 -35.81
C PRO A 21 -44.64 -33.46 -37.15
N PRO A 22 -45.05 -32.65 -38.13
CA PRO A 22 -44.39 -32.59 -39.42
C PRO A 22 -42.94 -32.11 -39.24
N PHE A 23 -42.06 -32.59 -40.11
CA PHE A 23 -40.61 -32.34 -40.03
C PHE A 23 -40.26 -30.85 -39.88
N TRP A 24 -40.98 -29.95 -40.57
CA TRP A 24 -40.73 -28.51 -40.51
C TRP A 24 -41.00 -27.91 -39.12
N LEU A 25 -41.96 -28.43 -38.35
CA LEU A 25 -42.22 -27.97 -36.98
C LEU A 25 -41.10 -28.37 -36.02
N ILE A 26 -40.59 -29.61 -36.16
CA ILE A 26 -39.44 -30.08 -35.39
C ILE A 26 -38.20 -29.27 -35.75
N ALA A 27 -37.96 -29.04 -37.04
CA ALA A 27 -36.84 -28.23 -37.52
C ALA A 27 -36.92 -26.78 -37.01
N ALA A 28 -38.10 -26.14 -37.06
CA ALA A 28 -38.30 -24.79 -36.55
C ALA A 28 -38.07 -24.70 -35.03
N LEU A 29 -38.56 -25.68 -34.25
CA LEU A 29 -38.32 -25.76 -32.81
C LEU A 29 -36.83 -25.91 -32.49
N LEU A 30 -36.12 -26.79 -33.20
CA LEU A 30 -34.68 -26.99 -33.02
C LEU A 30 -33.89 -25.71 -33.32
N VAL A 31 -34.22 -25.03 -34.42
CA VAL A 31 -33.59 -23.74 -34.76
C VAL A 31 -33.84 -22.71 -33.67
N ALA A 32 -35.08 -22.61 -33.16
CA ALA A 32 -35.41 -21.68 -32.08
C ALA A 32 -34.63 -21.98 -30.79
N VAL A 33 -34.58 -23.25 -30.35
CA VAL A 33 -33.83 -23.67 -29.16
C VAL A 33 -32.34 -23.38 -29.29
N VAL A 34 -31.74 -23.60 -30.46
CA VAL A 34 -30.33 -23.27 -30.69
C VAL A 34 -30.12 -21.75 -30.73
N ALA A 35 -30.99 -21.02 -31.42
CA ALA A 35 -30.91 -19.57 -31.55
C ALA A 35 -31.06 -18.83 -30.21
N THR A 36 -31.80 -19.39 -29.25
CA THR A 36 -31.94 -18.80 -27.90
C THR A 36 -30.96 -19.40 -26.89
N GLY A 37 -30.74 -20.72 -26.93
CA GLY A 37 -29.93 -21.43 -25.95
C GLY A 37 -28.43 -21.14 -26.10
N LEU A 38 -27.92 -21.09 -27.34
CA LEU A 38 -26.50 -20.85 -27.57
C LEU A 38 -26.04 -19.46 -27.10
N PRO A 39 -26.73 -18.34 -27.42
CA PRO A 39 -26.37 -17.03 -26.87
C PRO A 39 -26.43 -16.97 -25.34
N LEU A 40 -27.45 -17.59 -24.72
CA LEU A 40 -27.57 -17.61 -23.25
C LEU A 40 -26.41 -18.36 -22.59
N VAL A 41 -26.01 -19.50 -23.14
CA VAL A 41 -24.85 -20.27 -22.65
C VAL A 41 -23.56 -19.49 -22.85
N LEU A 42 -23.38 -18.81 -24.00
CA LEU A 42 -22.20 -17.98 -24.25
C LEU A 42 -22.14 -16.75 -23.32
N ILE A 43 -23.28 -16.11 -23.02
CA ILE A 43 -23.37 -15.01 -22.04
C ILE A 43 -23.05 -15.52 -20.63
N ALA A 44 -23.62 -16.65 -20.22
CA ALA A 44 -23.33 -17.26 -18.92
C ALA A 44 -21.85 -17.62 -18.78
N ARG A 45 -21.26 -18.18 -19.84
CA ARG A 45 -19.84 -18.54 -19.89
C ARG A 45 -18.94 -17.30 -19.85
N THR A 46 -19.24 -16.25 -20.60
CA THR A 46 -18.44 -15.02 -20.60
C THR A 46 -18.52 -14.24 -19.30
N ARG A 47 -19.60 -14.38 -18.52
CA ARG A 47 -19.70 -13.82 -17.15
C ARG A 47 -18.73 -14.44 -16.15
N VAL A 48 -18.30 -15.67 -16.37
CA VAL A 48 -17.43 -16.42 -15.43
C VAL A 48 -15.99 -16.58 -15.93
N ILE A 49 -15.70 -16.18 -17.18
CA ILE A 49 -14.34 -16.20 -17.72
C ILE A 49 -13.66 -14.87 -17.41
N ASN A 50 -12.55 -14.95 -16.68
CA ASN A 50 -11.63 -13.82 -16.53
C ASN A 50 -10.79 -13.67 -17.81
N THR A 51 -10.69 -12.45 -18.32
CA THR A 51 -9.82 -12.10 -19.46
C THR A 51 -8.62 -11.28 -18.97
N SER A 52 -7.46 -11.47 -19.59
CA SER A 52 -6.27 -10.65 -19.36
C SER A 52 -6.30 -9.32 -20.15
N ARG A 53 -7.26 -9.18 -21.06
CA ARG A 53 -7.44 -7.96 -21.87
C ARG A 53 -8.25 -6.93 -21.10
N SER A 54 -8.02 -5.67 -21.41
CA SER A 54 -8.83 -4.58 -20.87
C SER A 54 -10.31 -4.77 -21.24
N PRO A 55 -11.25 -4.45 -20.33
CA PRO A 55 -12.67 -4.51 -20.62
C PRO A 55 -13.04 -3.65 -21.82
N ILE A 56 -13.99 -4.12 -22.61
CA ILE A 56 -14.57 -3.33 -23.70
C ILE A 56 -15.52 -2.32 -23.07
N ILE A 57 -15.24 -1.04 -23.25
CA ILE A 57 -16.10 0.05 -22.82
C ILE A 57 -16.88 0.52 -24.06
N LEU A 58 -18.20 0.35 -24.08
CA LEU A 58 -19.03 0.69 -25.23
C LEU A 58 -19.13 2.21 -25.47
N PHE A 59 -19.11 3.00 -24.39
CA PHE A 59 -19.22 4.46 -24.44
C PHE A 59 -17.98 5.10 -23.82
N HIS A 60 -17.12 5.68 -24.66
CA HIS A 60 -15.83 6.23 -24.24
C HIS A 60 -15.85 7.73 -23.93
N ASP A 61 -16.96 8.42 -24.19
CA ASP A 61 -17.07 9.88 -24.29
C ASP A 61 -16.38 10.65 -23.15
N MET A 62 -16.61 10.22 -21.91
CA MET A 62 -15.96 10.81 -20.72
C MET A 62 -15.06 9.84 -19.94
N ALA A 63 -14.88 8.61 -20.45
CA ALA A 63 -14.02 7.61 -19.81
C ALA A 63 -12.53 7.92 -20.00
N ARG A 64 -12.18 8.58 -21.11
CA ARG A 64 -10.82 9.09 -21.37
C ARG A 64 -10.95 10.52 -21.85
N GLN A 65 -10.61 11.45 -20.97
CA GLN A 65 -10.71 12.88 -21.25
C GLN A 65 -9.39 13.40 -21.83
N PRO A 66 -9.42 14.44 -22.69
CA PRO A 66 -8.20 15.03 -23.27
C PRO A 66 -7.39 15.89 -22.29
N ARG A 67 -7.72 15.88 -20.99
CA ARG A 67 -6.96 16.56 -19.94
C ARG A 67 -5.86 15.66 -19.41
N LEU A 68 -4.74 16.26 -19.02
CA LEU A 68 -3.66 15.53 -18.37
C LEU A 68 -3.94 15.37 -16.87
N GLU A 69 -3.95 14.13 -16.40
CA GLU A 69 -4.11 13.81 -14.98
C GLU A 69 -2.76 13.58 -14.30
N ALA A 70 -2.75 13.66 -12.96
CA ALA A 70 -1.59 13.28 -12.18
C ALA A 70 -1.22 11.81 -12.47
N GLN A 71 0.07 11.54 -12.65
CA GLN A 71 0.61 10.22 -13.03
C GLN A 71 0.13 9.70 -14.40
N GLY A 72 -0.48 10.57 -15.23
CA GLY A 72 -0.90 10.24 -16.59
C GLY A 72 0.26 10.16 -17.58
N TYR A 73 0.00 9.51 -18.71
CA TYR A 73 0.91 9.47 -19.86
C TYR A 73 0.67 10.68 -20.78
N THR A 74 1.75 11.21 -21.36
CA THR A 74 1.68 12.19 -22.46
C THR A 74 2.81 11.98 -23.46
N PRO A 75 2.55 12.05 -24.78
CA PRO A 75 3.60 11.99 -25.79
C PRO A 75 4.39 13.30 -25.94
N LEU A 76 3.98 14.38 -25.26
CA LEU A 76 4.59 15.71 -25.42
C LEU A 76 6.03 15.79 -24.87
N PHE A 77 6.35 15.02 -23.82
CA PHE A 77 7.65 15.05 -23.15
C PHE A 77 8.40 13.73 -23.36
N ALA A 78 9.73 13.81 -23.42
CA ALA A 78 10.60 12.65 -23.68
C ALA A 78 10.48 11.52 -22.64
N ASP A 79 10.09 11.83 -21.40
CA ASP A 79 9.89 10.86 -20.32
C ASP A 79 8.47 10.28 -20.27
N GLY A 80 7.58 10.70 -21.16
CA GLY A 80 6.20 10.23 -21.25
C GLY A 80 5.30 10.65 -20.09
N ARG A 81 5.78 11.51 -19.17
CA ARG A 81 5.06 11.86 -17.93
C ARG A 81 4.25 13.14 -18.11
N ALA A 82 2.97 13.08 -17.76
CA ALA A 82 2.15 14.28 -17.64
C ALA A 82 2.62 15.20 -16.50
N MET A 83 3.05 14.61 -15.38
CA MET A 83 3.60 15.34 -14.24
C MET A 83 5.01 15.85 -14.55
N ARG A 84 5.24 17.15 -14.35
CA ARG A 84 6.57 17.76 -14.47
C ARG A 84 7.18 17.97 -13.07
N PRO A 85 8.47 17.67 -12.87
CA PRO A 85 9.14 18.03 -11.63
C PRO A 85 9.16 19.56 -11.48
N PRO A 86 9.06 20.09 -10.25
CA PRO A 86 9.26 21.51 -10.00
C PRO A 86 10.68 21.93 -10.37
N VAL A 87 10.85 23.20 -10.71
CA VAL A 87 12.18 23.77 -11.00
C VAL A 87 12.97 23.87 -9.69
N ALA A 88 14.26 23.51 -9.73
CA ALA A 88 15.09 23.57 -8.53
C ALA A 88 15.14 25.00 -7.95
N GLY A 89 15.00 25.11 -6.61
CA GLY A 89 15.02 26.39 -5.89
C GLY A 89 13.67 27.12 -5.83
N THR A 90 12.59 26.59 -6.45
CA THR A 90 11.26 27.19 -6.29
C THR A 90 10.65 26.85 -4.94
N VAL A 91 10.01 27.83 -4.30
CA VAL A 91 9.24 27.66 -3.06
C VAL A 91 7.78 27.97 -3.37
N ALA A 92 6.87 27.03 -3.07
CA ALA A 92 5.44 27.25 -3.24
C ALA A 92 4.90 28.22 -2.17
N ARG A 93 3.83 28.95 -2.51
CA ARG A 93 3.20 29.88 -1.56
C ARG A 93 2.66 29.10 -0.37
N GLY A 94 3.09 29.46 0.85
CA GLY A 94 2.69 28.79 2.08
C GLY A 94 3.53 27.56 2.43
N GLU A 95 4.52 27.19 1.61
CA GLU A 95 5.47 26.10 1.87
C GLU A 95 6.88 26.64 2.15
N LEU A 96 6.99 27.87 2.63
CA LEU A 96 8.27 28.40 3.09
C LEU A 96 8.66 27.67 4.38
N ALA A 97 9.76 26.92 4.34
CA ALA A 97 10.34 26.28 5.50
C ALA A 97 11.09 27.32 6.36
N GLU A 98 10.37 27.97 7.26
CA GLU A 98 10.90 29.04 8.14
C GLU A 98 11.61 28.48 9.38
N ASP A 99 11.14 27.36 9.93
CA ASP A 99 11.70 26.73 11.11
C ASP A 99 12.62 25.56 10.73
N ASP A 100 13.93 25.83 10.77
CA ASP A 100 14.97 24.83 10.50
C ASP A 100 14.94 23.65 11.48
N HIS A 101 14.53 23.88 12.74
CA HIS A 101 14.42 22.81 13.72
C HIS A 101 13.36 21.81 13.28
N TYR A 102 12.18 22.28 12.88
CA TYR A 102 11.08 21.41 12.48
C TYR A 102 11.19 20.86 11.06
N GLU A 103 11.59 21.67 10.10
CA GLU A 103 11.58 21.28 8.69
C GLU A 103 12.82 20.47 8.29
N ARG A 104 13.97 20.77 8.89
CA ARG A 104 15.28 20.22 8.49
C ARG A 104 15.93 19.35 9.56
N GLY A 105 15.68 19.62 10.85
CA GLY A 105 16.33 18.93 11.96
C GLY A 105 17.79 19.35 12.18
N PHE A 106 18.24 20.43 11.54
CA PHE A 106 19.56 21.03 11.78
C PHE A 106 19.55 22.50 11.40
N SER A 107 20.46 23.27 11.99
CA SER A 107 20.81 24.60 11.53
C SER A 107 22.10 24.57 10.71
N ALA A 108 22.19 25.44 9.71
CA ALA A 108 23.39 25.62 8.91
C ALA A 108 23.88 27.06 9.00
N SER A 109 25.14 27.25 9.38
CA SER A 109 25.78 28.56 9.45
C SER A 109 27.14 28.53 8.78
N GLN A 110 27.57 29.64 8.20
CA GLN A 110 28.92 29.76 7.66
C GLN A 110 29.91 30.21 8.73
N ASP A 111 31.09 29.61 8.74
CA ASP A 111 32.20 30.06 9.58
C ASP A 111 32.86 31.34 9.01
N ALA A 112 33.80 31.91 9.75
CA ALA A 112 34.53 33.11 9.33
C ALA A 112 35.31 32.92 8.00
N ALA A 113 35.55 31.67 7.58
CA ALA A 113 36.20 31.32 6.33
C ALA A 113 35.19 30.99 5.21
N GLY A 114 33.89 31.17 5.44
CA GLY A 114 32.81 30.91 4.48
C GLY A 114 32.44 29.43 4.32
N ARG A 115 32.94 28.54 5.19
CA ARG A 115 32.61 27.11 5.15
C ARG A 115 31.32 26.85 5.90
N TRP A 116 30.44 26.05 5.31
CA TRP A 116 29.19 25.63 5.96
C TRP A 116 29.47 24.67 7.10
N GLN A 117 28.92 24.98 8.27
CA GLN A 117 28.87 24.12 9.44
C GLN A 117 27.42 23.75 9.72
N VAL A 118 27.19 22.47 10.00
CA VAL A 118 25.88 21.92 10.32
C VAL A 118 25.84 21.56 11.80
N THR A 119 24.85 22.09 12.51
CA THR A 119 24.60 21.76 13.90
C THR A 119 23.26 21.05 14.01
N TRP A 120 23.30 19.79 14.42
CA TRP A 120 22.11 18.97 14.60
C TRP A 120 21.38 19.34 15.89
N TYR A 121 20.05 19.37 15.85
CA TYR A 121 19.27 19.54 17.07
C TYR A 121 19.22 18.23 17.87
N GLU A 122 19.45 18.34 19.17
CA GLU A 122 19.43 17.22 20.13
C GLU A 122 18.01 16.88 20.61
N ASP A 123 17.15 17.90 20.69
CA ASP A 123 15.78 17.81 21.19
C ASP A 123 14.73 17.89 20.08
N PHE A 124 13.50 17.50 20.41
CA PHE A 124 12.35 17.64 19.50
C PHE A 124 11.98 19.12 19.32
N PRO A 125 11.46 19.53 18.15
CA PRO A 125 10.98 20.89 17.93
C PRO A 125 9.90 21.28 18.95
N PRO A 126 9.86 22.53 19.43
CA PRO A 126 8.90 22.96 20.46
C PRO A 126 7.42 22.73 20.10
N GLN A 127 7.05 22.82 18.82
CA GLN A 127 5.68 22.52 18.37
C GLN A 127 5.34 21.03 18.34
N VAL A 128 6.33 20.13 18.40
CA VAL A 128 6.09 18.68 18.39
C VAL A 128 5.94 18.19 19.82
N LYS A 129 4.69 18.01 20.24
CA LYS A 129 4.38 17.40 21.53
C LYS A 129 4.71 15.90 21.52
N VAL A 130 5.70 15.50 22.29
CA VAL A 130 6.09 14.10 22.46
C VAL A 130 5.21 13.43 23.52
N ASP A 131 4.11 12.84 23.07
CA ASP A 131 3.20 12.05 23.91
C ASP A 131 2.94 10.65 23.33
N GLU A 132 2.13 9.85 24.02
CA GLU A 132 1.81 8.49 23.57
C GLU A 132 1.18 8.48 22.18
N ALA A 133 0.33 9.45 21.85
CA ALA A 133 -0.31 9.52 20.54
C ALA A 133 0.73 9.74 19.43
N LEU A 134 1.73 10.59 19.65
CA LEU A 134 2.85 10.76 18.72
C LEU A 134 3.64 9.45 18.55
N VAL A 135 3.93 8.75 19.65
CA VAL A 135 4.70 7.49 19.60
C VAL A 135 3.92 6.40 18.87
N GLN A 136 2.61 6.27 19.09
CA GLN A 136 1.76 5.32 18.36
C GLN A 136 1.66 5.66 16.88
N ARG A 137 1.56 6.95 16.55
CA ARG A 137 1.64 7.42 15.15
C ARG A 137 2.99 7.06 14.53
N GLY A 138 4.06 7.28 15.28
CA GLY A 138 5.43 6.92 14.92
C GLY A 138 5.58 5.44 14.63
N ARG A 139 5.03 4.58 15.50
CA ARG A 139 4.99 3.13 15.30
C ARG A 139 4.31 2.75 14.00
N GLN A 140 3.10 3.27 13.76
CA GLN A 140 2.35 3.00 12.52
C GLN A 140 3.18 3.37 11.29
N ARG A 141 3.83 4.53 11.30
CA ARG A 141 4.62 5.01 10.17
C ARG A 141 5.93 4.25 10.00
N TYR A 142 6.58 3.90 11.09
CA TYR A 142 7.77 3.07 11.10
C TYR A 142 7.49 1.67 10.52
N GLU A 143 6.40 1.03 10.93
CA GLU A 143 6.00 -0.29 10.44
C GLU A 143 5.70 -0.28 8.93
N ILE A 144 5.20 0.84 8.39
CA ILE A 144 4.92 1.01 6.96
C ILE A 144 6.21 1.23 6.15
N PHE A 145 7.09 2.14 6.59
CA PHE A 145 8.19 2.63 5.75
C PHE A 145 9.57 2.07 6.12
N CYS A 146 9.80 1.75 7.40
CA CYS A 146 11.14 1.50 7.93
C CYS A 146 11.36 0.02 8.30
N ALA A 147 10.34 -0.65 8.84
CA ALA A 147 10.44 -2.03 9.34
C ALA A 147 10.76 -3.06 8.25
N THR A 148 10.48 -2.76 6.98
CA THR A 148 10.80 -3.61 5.83
C THR A 148 12.30 -3.87 5.69
N CYS A 149 13.15 -2.90 6.07
CA CYS A 149 14.60 -3.04 6.09
C CYS A 149 15.14 -3.15 7.53
N HIS A 150 14.68 -2.32 8.46
CA HIS A 150 15.20 -2.27 9.83
C HIS A 150 14.57 -3.29 10.79
N GLY A 151 13.56 -4.04 10.35
CA GLY A 151 12.79 -4.98 11.18
C GLY A 151 11.83 -4.27 12.14
N ILE A 152 10.78 -4.94 12.62
CA ILE A 152 9.79 -4.35 13.53
C ILE A 152 10.43 -3.90 14.85
N ALA A 153 11.41 -4.68 15.35
CA ALA A 153 12.13 -4.40 16.58
C ALA A 153 13.35 -3.47 16.37
N GLY A 154 13.66 -3.04 15.14
CA GLY A 154 14.76 -2.12 14.86
C GLY A 154 16.17 -2.69 14.90
N TYR A 155 16.34 -4.01 14.88
CA TYR A 155 17.67 -4.65 14.89
C TYR A 155 18.32 -4.77 13.50
N GLY A 156 17.68 -4.30 12.44
CA GLY A 156 18.02 -4.72 11.07
C GLY A 156 17.32 -6.04 10.72
N GLY A 157 17.66 -6.63 9.58
CA GLY A 157 17.15 -7.95 9.18
C GLY A 157 15.66 -7.96 8.81
N GLY A 158 15.08 -6.83 8.42
CA GLY A 158 13.74 -6.80 7.83
C GLY A 158 13.65 -7.69 6.58
N PRO A 159 12.43 -8.04 6.10
CA PRO A 159 12.27 -8.97 4.98
C PRO A 159 13.02 -8.55 3.71
N VAL A 160 13.12 -7.25 3.44
CA VAL A 160 13.91 -6.72 2.30
C VAL A 160 15.40 -6.87 2.56
N ASP A 161 15.85 -6.53 3.77
CA ASP A 161 17.25 -6.63 4.18
C ASP A 161 17.76 -8.07 4.13
N ALA A 162 16.97 -9.01 4.65
CA ALA A 162 17.28 -10.44 4.62
C ALA A 162 17.40 -10.96 3.18
N ARG A 163 16.43 -10.64 2.31
CA ARG A 163 16.46 -11.09 0.92
C ARG A 163 17.59 -10.44 0.11
N ALA A 164 17.84 -9.14 0.31
CA ALA A 164 18.89 -8.44 -0.40
C ALA A 164 20.28 -8.91 0.03
N THR A 165 20.46 -9.25 1.32
CA THR A 165 21.70 -9.86 1.82
C THR A 165 21.96 -11.22 1.17
N GLU A 166 20.94 -12.06 1.00
CA GLU A 166 21.05 -13.37 0.32
C GLU A 166 21.46 -13.22 -1.16
N LEU A 167 20.91 -12.22 -1.85
CA LEU A 167 21.19 -11.96 -3.26
C LEU A 167 22.58 -11.31 -3.51
N GLY A 168 23.19 -10.74 -2.48
CA GLY A 168 24.47 -10.04 -2.56
C GLY A 168 24.37 -8.61 -3.12
N GLY A 169 25.44 -7.84 -2.94
CA GLY A 169 25.51 -6.44 -3.40
C GLY A 169 24.73 -5.43 -2.54
N TRP A 170 24.33 -5.85 -1.34
CA TRP A 170 23.55 -5.06 -0.39
C TRP A 170 24.37 -4.72 0.86
N VAL A 171 24.15 -3.52 1.42
CA VAL A 171 24.69 -3.14 2.72
C VAL A 171 23.58 -3.32 3.76
N PRO A 172 23.72 -4.26 4.71
CA PRO A 172 22.68 -4.54 5.68
C PRO A 172 22.21 -3.31 6.44
N ALA A 173 20.91 -3.24 6.70
CA ALA A 173 20.30 -2.19 7.50
C ALA A 173 20.89 -2.23 8.90
N ARG A 174 21.52 -1.12 9.31
CA ARG A 174 22.13 -1.01 10.64
C ARG A 174 21.07 -1.14 11.73
N SER A 175 21.44 -1.81 12.82
CA SER A 175 20.61 -1.88 14.02
C SER A 175 20.47 -0.50 14.65
N LEU A 176 19.23 -0.11 14.96
CA LEU A 176 18.91 1.16 15.60
C LEU A 176 19.33 1.18 17.08
N HIS A 177 19.69 0.03 17.63
CA HIS A 177 20.12 -0.15 19.02
C HIS A 177 21.62 0.01 19.23
N GLU A 178 22.40 0.07 18.15
CA GLU A 178 23.85 0.31 18.23
C GLU A 178 24.17 1.64 18.91
N ALA A 179 25.22 1.66 19.72
CA ALA A 179 25.63 2.85 20.48
C ALA A 179 25.83 4.08 19.58
N GLU A 180 26.45 3.90 18.41
CA GLU A 180 26.64 4.97 17.41
C GLU A 180 25.31 5.58 16.94
N VAL A 181 24.27 4.76 16.75
CA VAL A 181 22.95 5.24 16.30
C VAL A 181 22.18 5.88 17.45
N ARG A 182 22.29 5.34 18.67
CA ARG A 182 21.67 5.90 19.88
C ARG A 182 22.21 7.29 20.22
N GLN A 183 23.52 7.49 20.03
CA GLN A 183 24.20 8.77 20.31
C GLN A 183 23.96 9.85 19.24
N ARG A 184 23.36 9.52 18.09
CA ARG A 184 23.03 10.53 17.09
C ARG A 184 21.95 11.47 17.63
N PRO A 185 22.03 12.79 17.38
CA PRO A 185 20.98 13.74 17.73
C PRO A 185 19.65 13.40 17.05
N VAL A 186 18.51 13.78 17.63
CA VAL A 186 17.18 13.51 17.01
C VAL A 186 17.06 14.18 15.64
N GLY A 187 17.66 15.35 15.46
CA GLY A 187 17.74 16.06 14.20
C GLY A 187 18.50 15.29 13.11
N HIS A 188 19.57 14.58 13.48
CA HIS A 188 20.30 13.72 12.56
C HIS A 188 19.46 12.52 12.12
N LEU A 189 18.68 11.92 13.03
CA LEU A 189 17.75 10.84 12.70
C LEU A 189 16.65 11.36 11.74
N TYR A 190 16.07 12.52 12.04
CA TYR A 190 15.07 13.16 11.18
C TYR A 190 15.62 13.44 9.77
N ASN A 191 16.82 13.99 9.66
CA ASN A 191 17.46 14.24 8.37
C ASN A 191 17.80 12.96 7.61
N THR A 192 18.19 11.89 8.32
CA THR A 192 18.42 10.58 7.72
C THR A 192 17.14 10.04 7.06
N ILE A 193 15.98 10.23 7.69
CA ILE A 193 14.68 9.87 7.09
C ILE A 193 14.38 10.78 5.88
N SER A 194 14.61 12.08 6.02
CA SER A 194 14.26 13.07 4.99
C SER A 194 15.11 12.94 3.72
N ASN A 195 16.43 12.86 3.89
CA ASN A 195 17.43 12.99 2.83
C ASN A 195 18.22 11.70 2.56
N GLY A 196 18.01 10.64 3.35
CA GLY A 196 18.76 9.40 3.23
C GLY A 196 20.15 9.50 3.85
N ILE A 197 20.87 8.38 3.87
CA ILE A 197 22.28 8.33 4.27
C ILE A 197 22.98 7.16 3.59
N ARG A 198 24.08 7.43 2.87
CA ARG A 198 24.87 6.41 2.16
C ARG A 198 23.97 5.57 1.22
N THR A 199 23.70 4.32 1.57
CA THR A 199 22.88 3.37 0.81
C THR A 199 21.39 3.44 1.12
N MET A 200 21.00 4.12 2.20
CA MET A 200 19.60 4.35 2.55
C MET A 200 19.03 5.51 1.73
N ALA A 201 18.00 5.24 0.93
CA ALA A 201 17.30 6.22 0.11
C ALA A 201 16.54 7.27 0.96
N PRO A 202 16.31 8.49 0.41
CA PRO A 202 15.47 9.49 1.06
C PRO A 202 13.99 9.10 1.08
N TYR A 203 13.32 9.32 2.21
CA TYR A 203 11.87 9.13 2.37
C TYR A 203 11.09 10.45 2.51
N GLY A 204 11.76 11.60 2.55
CA GLY A 204 11.14 12.92 2.70
C GLY A 204 9.97 13.21 1.72
N PRO A 205 10.06 12.84 0.43
CA PRO A 205 8.96 13.05 -0.52
C PRO A 205 7.70 12.20 -0.25
N MET A 206 7.82 11.11 0.51
CA MET A 206 6.71 10.18 0.80
C MET A 206 6.13 10.38 2.21
N ILE A 207 6.94 10.87 3.15
CA ILE A 207 6.58 10.98 4.56
C ILE A 207 6.43 12.46 4.94
N PRO A 208 5.25 12.91 5.40
CA PRO A 208 5.05 14.27 5.90
C PRO A 208 6.00 14.61 7.06
N VAL A 209 6.37 15.88 7.21
CA VAL A 209 7.31 16.38 8.23
C VAL A 209 6.95 15.91 9.64
N TYR A 210 5.69 16.09 10.05
CA TYR A 210 5.20 15.64 11.36
C TYR A 210 5.38 14.13 11.57
N ASP A 211 5.09 13.33 10.53
CA ASP A 211 5.22 11.87 10.60
C ASP A 211 6.69 11.44 10.70
N ARG A 212 7.64 12.20 10.14
CA ARG A 212 9.07 11.94 10.31
C ARG A 212 9.49 12.13 11.77
N TRP A 213 9.03 13.20 12.44
CA TRP A 213 9.26 13.39 13.88
C TRP A 213 8.60 12.31 14.72
N ALA A 214 7.39 11.88 14.36
CA ALA A 214 6.73 10.76 15.02
C ALA A 214 7.56 9.47 14.90
N ILE A 215 8.11 9.16 13.72
CA ILE A 215 9.02 8.02 13.53
C ILE A 215 10.25 8.16 14.43
N VAL A 216 10.87 9.35 14.51
CA VAL A 216 12.03 9.58 15.39
C VAL A 216 11.66 9.32 16.86
N ALA A 217 10.49 9.77 17.32
CA ALA A 217 10.00 9.48 18.68
C ALA A 217 9.85 7.96 18.91
N TYR A 218 9.31 7.23 17.95
CA TYR A 218 9.21 5.78 18.04
C TYR A 218 10.58 5.07 18.02
N ILE A 219 11.54 5.56 17.23
CA ILE A 219 12.92 5.03 17.24
C ILE A 219 13.54 5.24 18.63
N ARG A 220 13.32 6.39 19.28
CA ARG A 220 13.77 6.61 20.66
C ARG A 220 13.10 5.67 21.65
N ALA A 221 11.80 5.43 21.49
CA ALA A 221 11.09 4.45 22.32
C ALA A 221 11.65 3.03 22.14
N LEU A 222 11.95 2.60 20.91
CA LEU A 222 12.62 1.31 20.66
C LEU A 222 13.99 1.24 21.34
N GLN A 223 14.81 2.29 21.21
CA GLN A 223 16.13 2.33 21.84
C GLN A 223 16.04 2.22 23.37
N LEU A 224 15.09 2.95 23.98
CA LEU A 224 14.80 2.88 25.41
C LEU A 224 14.26 1.52 25.83
N SER A 225 13.46 0.82 25.01
CA SER A 225 12.93 -0.49 25.38
C SER A 225 14.02 -1.55 25.60
N GLN A 226 15.21 -1.35 25.04
CA GLN A 226 16.37 -2.25 25.19
C GLN A 226 17.46 -1.71 26.12
N HIS A 227 17.47 -0.40 26.38
CA HIS A 227 18.53 0.29 27.13
C HIS A 227 17.94 1.28 28.13
N ALA A 228 16.85 0.92 28.79
CA ALA A 228 16.20 1.77 29.78
C ALA A 228 17.16 2.00 30.96
N PRO A 229 17.54 3.25 31.26
CA PRO A 229 18.32 3.55 32.46
C PRO A 229 17.51 3.22 33.71
N VAL A 230 18.15 2.66 34.74
CA VAL A 230 17.47 2.22 35.99
C VAL A 230 16.81 3.41 36.69
N GLU A 231 17.32 4.61 36.46
CA GLU A 231 16.78 5.87 36.95
C GLU A 231 15.36 6.16 36.44
N MET A 232 14.98 5.64 35.27
CA MET A 232 13.62 5.77 34.71
C MET A 232 12.62 4.79 35.33
N VAL A 233 13.09 3.76 36.04
CA VAL A 233 12.21 2.83 36.75
C VAL A 233 11.71 3.50 38.04
N PRO A 234 10.40 3.48 38.34
CA PRO A 234 9.85 3.95 39.61
C PRO A 234 10.58 3.35 40.81
N GLN A 235 10.90 4.19 41.82
CA GLN A 235 11.79 3.81 42.93
C GLN A 235 11.27 2.60 43.72
N ASP A 236 9.96 2.44 43.80
CA ASP A 236 9.23 1.34 44.45
C ASP A 236 9.37 0.00 43.69
N VAL A 237 9.59 0.04 42.38
CA VAL A 237 9.75 -1.15 41.53
C VAL A 237 11.22 -1.59 41.44
N ARG A 238 12.19 -0.67 41.62
CA ARG A 238 13.63 -0.96 41.52
C ARG A 238 14.11 -2.18 42.33
N PRO A 239 13.66 -2.42 43.58
CA PRO A 239 14.08 -3.57 44.37
C PRO A 239 13.62 -4.93 43.81
N THR A 240 12.65 -4.94 42.88
CA THR A 240 12.10 -6.16 42.28
C THR A 240 12.80 -6.57 40.98
N LEU A 241 13.67 -5.72 40.44
CA LEU A 241 14.47 -6.00 39.26
C LEU A 241 15.48 -7.12 39.60
N ARG A 242 15.53 -8.15 38.75
CA ARG A 242 16.47 -9.28 38.87
C ARG A 242 17.71 -9.05 38.03
#